data_AF-A0A7C1KIU4-F1
#
_entry.id   AF-A0A7C1KIU4-F1
#
_cell.length_a   1.000
_cell.length_b   1.000
_cell.length_c   1.000
_cell.angle_alpha   90.00
_cell.angle_beta   90.00
_cell.angle_gamma   90.00
#
_symmetry.space_group_name_H-M   'P 1'
#
loop_
_entity.id
_entity.type
_entity.pdbx_description
1 polymer ?
#
loop_
_entity_poly.entity_id
_entity_poly.type
_entity_poly.pdbx_seq_one_letter_code
_entity_poly.pdbx_strand_id
1 'polypeptide(L)'
;MSLAYRLRLRQTETRVLEARDGISTRLELLEVLPAVEMARLLRQALQQRGFVEQPDGTMRRRQGQGVITVDPSDGTVTVTVQEEQEVTHTQEKNVPVYADASPQKVRKAEMELLREQLAKRFAETQEDLQRSVADECERILQKIESELDAVVNQVMREAIKIKARQMGEIREIHEDTTTGELTIKLEV
;
A
#
# COMPACT_ATOMS: atom_id res chain seq x y z
N MET A 1 -26.66 56.95 19.95
CA MET A 1 -25.34 56.35 20.23
C MET A 1 -25.35 54.93 19.70
N SER A 2 -24.56 54.62 18.67
CA SER A 2 -24.41 53.26 18.16
C SER A 2 -23.36 52.53 19.00
N LEU A 3 -23.75 51.43 19.64
CA LEU A 3 -22.83 50.57 20.36
C LEU A 3 -22.30 49.53 19.37
N ALA A 4 -21.02 49.64 19.00
CA ALA A 4 -20.34 48.63 18.21
C ALA A 4 -19.68 47.61 19.15
N TYR A 5 -20.03 46.34 19.01
CA TYR A 5 -19.41 45.27 19.79
C TYR A 5 -18.61 44.37 18.87
N ARG A 6 -17.51 43.80 19.38
CA ARG A 6 -16.67 42.84 18.64
C ARG A 6 -16.88 41.45 19.22
N LEU A 7 -17.27 40.51 18.37
CA LEU A 7 -17.35 39.10 18.73
C LEU A 7 -16.03 38.43 18.36
N ARG A 8 -15.40 37.76 19.33
CA ARG A 8 -14.31 36.82 19.07
C ARG A 8 -14.91 35.42 19.05
N LEU A 9 -14.89 34.78 17.90
CA LEU A 9 -15.32 33.41 17.72
C LEU A 9 -14.07 32.54 17.62
N ARG A 10 -14.03 31.48 18.41
CA ARG A 10 -13.02 30.43 18.34
C ARG A 10 -13.74 29.11 18.15
N GLN A 11 -13.25 28.31 17.22
CA GLN A 11 -13.66 26.94 17.06
C GLN A 11 -12.42 26.06 16.95
N THR A 12 -12.41 25.02 17.76
CA THR A 12 -11.39 23.97 17.73
C THR A 12 -12.11 22.66 17.47
N GLU A 13 -11.58 21.86 16.58
CA GLU A 13 -12.08 20.54 16.27
C GLU A 13 -10.89 19.59 16.15
N THR A 14 -11.06 18.38 16.67
CA THR A 14 -10.07 17.31 16.64
C THR A 14 -10.73 16.10 15.99
N ARG A 15 -10.05 15.49 15.02
CA ARG A 15 -10.52 14.28 14.33
C ARG A 15 -9.37 13.30 14.19
N VAL A 16 -9.68 12.01 14.32
CA VAL A 16 -8.80 10.94 13.88
C VAL A 16 -9.05 10.74 12.40
N LEU A 17 -8.01 10.92 11.60
CA LEU A 17 -8.02 10.68 10.16
C LEU A 17 -7.33 9.35 9.89
N GLU A 18 -7.99 8.50 9.12
CA GLU A 18 -7.44 7.21 8.69
C GLU A 18 -7.26 7.24 7.18
N ALA A 19 -6.10 6.83 6.71
CA ALA A 19 -5.84 6.61 5.29
C ALA A 19 -5.31 5.20 5.09
N ARG A 20 -5.86 4.55 4.08
CA ARG A 20 -5.46 3.21 3.65
C ARG A 20 -5.39 3.19 2.14
N ASP A 21 -4.31 2.62 1.63
CA ASP A 21 -4.18 2.34 0.22
C ASP A 21 -3.61 0.92 0.02
N GLY A 22 -3.79 0.41 -1.19
CA GLY A 22 -3.21 -0.85 -1.58
C GLY A 22 -3.06 -1.00 -3.08
N ILE A 23 -1.91 -1.53 -3.48
CA ILE A 23 -1.58 -1.81 -4.88
C ILE A 23 -1.47 -3.33 -5.04
N SER A 24 -2.13 -3.85 -6.06
CA SER A 24 -2.04 -5.27 -6.44
C SER A 24 -1.39 -5.42 -7.80
N THR A 25 -0.32 -6.22 -7.86
CA THR A 25 0.39 -6.61 -9.08
C THR A 25 0.38 -8.13 -9.20
N ARG A 26 0.56 -8.65 -10.41
CA ARG A 26 0.68 -10.09 -10.65
C ARG A 26 2.11 -10.43 -11.06
N LEU A 27 2.66 -11.49 -10.48
CA LEU A 27 3.93 -12.07 -10.89
C LEU A 27 3.78 -12.78 -12.23
N GLU A 28 4.71 -12.53 -13.15
CA GLU A 28 4.79 -13.25 -14.42
C GLU A 28 5.47 -14.60 -14.22
N LEU A 29 4.66 -15.63 -13.94
CA LEU A 29 5.11 -17.01 -13.82
C LEU A 29 4.74 -17.76 -15.09
N LEU A 30 5.73 -18.35 -15.79
CA LEU A 30 5.42 -19.24 -16.90
C LEU A 30 4.93 -20.59 -16.35
N GLU A 31 3.88 -21.12 -16.95
CA GLU A 31 3.24 -22.38 -16.56
C GLU A 31 4.04 -23.61 -17.05
N VAL A 32 5.24 -23.81 -16.48
CA VAL A 32 6.11 -24.94 -16.85
C VAL A 32 5.71 -26.23 -16.14
N LEU A 33 5.16 -26.11 -14.93
CA LEU A 33 4.68 -27.20 -14.08
C LEU A 33 3.21 -26.98 -13.68
N PRO A 34 2.50 -28.01 -13.17
CA PRO A 34 1.17 -27.84 -12.61
C PRO A 34 1.14 -26.74 -11.54
N ALA A 35 0.04 -25.98 -11.47
CA ALA A 35 -0.10 -24.83 -10.56
C ALA A 35 0.22 -25.16 -9.10
N VAL A 36 -0.12 -26.37 -8.64
CA VAL A 36 0.17 -26.83 -7.27
C VAL A 36 1.67 -26.95 -7.00
N GLU A 37 2.45 -27.45 -7.98
CA GLU A 37 3.90 -27.57 -7.84
C GLU A 37 4.60 -26.21 -7.92
N MET A 38 4.13 -25.33 -8.81
CA MET A 38 4.61 -23.95 -8.91
C MET A 38 4.36 -23.19 -7.61
N ALA A 39 3.14 -23.27 -7.06
CA ALA A 39 2.80 -22.64 -5.79
C ALA A 39 3.69 -23.14 -4.64
N ARG A 40 3.99 -24.45 -4.61
CA ARG A 40 4.90 -25.03 -3.62
C ARG A 40 6.31 -24.46 -3.72
N LEU A 41 6.88 -24.38 -4.93
CA LEU A 41 8.21 -23.80 -5.15
C LEU A 41 8.25 -22.31 -4.76
N LEU A 42 7.21 -21.57 -5.12
CA LEU A 42 7.08 -20.16 -4.78
C LEU A 42 6.97 -19.93 -3.27
N ARG A 43 6.18 -20.74 -2.55
CA ARG A 43 6.13 -20.71 -1.08
C ARG A 43 7.49 -20.93 -0.46
N GLN A 44 8.24 -21.95 -0.92
CA GLN A 44 9.57 -22.25 -0.39
C GLN A 44 10.55 -21.10 -0.62
N ALA A 45 10.56 -20.51 -1.81
CA ALA A 45 11.42 -19.37 -2.11
C ALA A 45 11.04 -18.11 -1.31
N LEU A 46 9.74 -17.84 -1.12
CA LEU A 46 9.25 -16.75 -0.29
C LEU A 46 9.58 -16.95 1.21
N GLN A 47 9.47 -18.17 1.73
CA GLN A 47 9.86 -18.48 3.12
C GLN A 47 11.34 -18.18 3.37
N GLN A 48 12.22 -18.48 2.42
CA GLN A 48 13.65 -18.13 2.50
C GLN A 48 13.90 -16.62 2.56
N ARG A 49 12.97 -15.81 2.03
CA ARG A 49 13.00 -14.34 2.05
C ARG A 49 12.26 -13.73 3.25
N GLY A 50 11.89 -14.56 4.22
CA GLY A 50 11.26 -14.11 5.47
C GLY A 50 9.75 -13.87 5.38
N PHE A 51 9.08 -14.39 4.34
CA PHE A 51 7.61 -14.40 4.33
C PHE A 51 7.08 -15.52 5.22
N VAL A 52 6.02 -15.22 5.96
CA VAL A 52 5.34 -16.16 6.85
C VAL A 52 4.03 -16.60 6.23
N GLU A 53 3.78 -17.91 6.23
CA GLU A 53 2.55 -18.50 5.72
C GLU A 53 1.38 -18.21 6.67
N GLN A 54 0.26 -17.76 6.10
CA GLN A 54 -0.99 -17.51 6.80
C GLN A 54 -1.91 -18.73 6.72
N PRO A 55 -2.90 -18.86 7.62
CA PRO A 55 -3.91 -19.93 7.55
C PRO A 55 -4.65 -20.00 6.20
N ASP A 56 -4.79 -18.85 5.54
CA ASP A 56 -5.49 -18.71 4.26
C ASP A 56 -4.64 -19.18 3.05
N GLY A 57 -3.41 -19.66 3.28
CA GLY A 57 -2.50 -20.11 2.23
C GLY A 57 -1.71 -18.99 1.52
N THR A 58 -1.92 -17.74 1.93
CA THR A 58 -1.14 -16.58 1.47
C THR A 58 0.14 -16.39 2.28
N MET A 59 1.15 -15.80 1.66
CA MET A 59 2.44 -15.49 2.27
C MET A 59 2.48 -14.01 2.66
N ARG A 60 2.73 -13.67 3.92
CA ARG A 60 2.79 -12.29 4.39
C ARG A 60 4.17 -11.89 4.90
N ARG A 61 4.56 -10.65 4.60
CA ARG A 61 5.73 -10.00 5.17
C ARG A 61 5.41 -8.56 5.53
N ARG A 62 5.80 -8.14 6.74
CA ARG A 62 5.67 -6.74 7.18
C ARG A 62 6.95 -6.00 6.84
N GLN A 63 6.81 -4.82 6.23
CA GLN A 63 7.92 -3.94 5.89
C GLN A 63 7.56 -2.52 6.31
N GLY A 64 8.08 -2.09 7.46
CA GLY A 64 7.69 -0.83 8.08
C GLY A 64 6.19 -0.80 8.42
N GLN A 65 5.47 0.19 7.89
CA GLN A 65 4.02 0.34 8.03
C GLN A 65 3.22 -0.48 6.97
N GLY A 66 3.90 -0.97 5.93
CA GLY A 66 3.26 -1.77 4.88
C GLY A 66 3.23 -3.26 5.19
N VAL A 67 2.16 -3.92 4.74
CA VAL A 67 2.03 -5.38 4.73
C VAL A 67 1.99 -5.84 3.27
N ILE A 68 2.98 -6.64 2.89
CA ILE A 68 3.00 -7.34 1.61
C ILE A 68 2.36 -8.70 1.82
N THR A 69 1.39 -9.03 0.98
CA THR A 69 0.74 -10.34 0.89
C THR A 69 0.97 -10.88 -0.51
N VAL A 70 1.43 -12.12 -0.63
CA VAL A 70 1.62 -12.82 -1.91
C VAL A 70 0.77 -14.07 -1.89
N ASP A 71 -0.09 -14.23 -2.90
CA ASP A 71 -0.78 -15.48 -3.15
C ASP A 71 0.07 -16.37 -4.07
N PRO A 72 0.60 -17.48 -3.57
CA PRO A 72 1.44 -18.37 -4.37
C PRO A 72 0.66 -19.18 -5.41
N SER A 73 -0.67 -19.25 -5.31
CA SER A 73 -1.53 -19.99 -6.24
C SER A 73 -1.73 -19.19 -7.54
N ASP A 74 -1.94 -17.88 -7.38
CA ASP A 74 -2.36 -16.98 -8.46
C ASP A 74 -1.19 -16.08 -8.94
N GLY A 75 -0.15 -15.98 -8.10
CA GLY A 75 0.97 -15.06 -8.27
C GLY A 75 0.62 -13.61 -7.93
N THR A 76 -0.51 -13.36 -7.25
CA THR A 76 -0.94 -12.00 -6.92
C THR A 76 -0.18 -11.46 -5.71
N VAL A 77 0.44 -10.30 -5.88
CA VAL A 77 1.16 -9.56 -4.84
C VAL A 77 0.32 -8.34 -4.49
N THR A 78 -0.04 -8.21 -3.23
CA THR A 78 -0.79 -7.07 -2.70
C THR A 78 0.04 -6.38 -1.64
N VAL A 79 0.34 -5.11 -1.85
CA VAL A 79 0.94 -4.23 -0.85
C VAL A 79 -0.17 -3.40 -0.24
N THR A 80 -0.26 -3.34 1.08
CA THR A 80 -1.22 -2.51 1.80
C THR A 80 -0.50 -1.65 2.83
N VAL A 81 -0.82 -0.37 2.87
CA VAL A 81 -0.31 0.57 3.88
C VAL A 81 -1.51 1.22 4.56
N GLN A 82 -1.43 1.37 5.88
CA GLN A 82 -2.44 2.03 6.69
C GLN A 82 -1.74 3.01 7.62
N GLU A 83 -2.22 4.25 7.64
CA GLU A 83 -1.76 5.31 8.52
C GLU A 83 -2.95 5.95 9.23
N GLU A 84 -2.79 6.20 10.52
CA GLU A 84 -3.79 6.86 11.37
C GLU A 84 -3.15 8.08 12.01
N GLN A 85 -3.80 9.24 11.88
CA GLN A 85 -3.29 10.51 12.39
C GLN A 85 -4.39 11.29 13.10
N GLU A 86 -4.12 11.67 14.35
CA GLU A 86 -4.99 12.59 15.09
C GLU A 86 -4.64 14.04 14.71
N VAL A 87 -5.60 14.76 14.13
CA VAL A 87 -5.42 16.13 13.63
C VAL A 87 -6.33 17.08 14.39
N THR A 88 -5.75 18.16 14.91
CA THR A 88 -6.48 19.24 15.58
C THR A 88 -6.35 20.54 14.80
N HIS A 89 -7.48 21.07 14.32
CA HIS A 89 -7.53 22.39 13.68
C HIS A 89 -8.25 23.39 14.58
N THR A 90 -7.64 24.56 14.77
CA THR A 90 -8.26 25.69 15.49
C THR A 90 -8.35 26.89 14.57
N GLN A 91 -9.53 27.52 14.53
CA GLN A 91 -9.75 28.78 13.83
C GLN A 91 -10.35 29.81 14.77
N GLU A 92 -9.85 31.04 14.64
CA GLU A 92 -10.32 32.19 15.40
C GLU A 92 -10.65 33.33 14.43
N LYS A 93 -11.81 33.96 14.62
CA LYS A 93 -12.24 35.11 13.82
C LYS A 93 -12.85 36.18 14.71
N ASN A 94 -12.42 37.41 14.47
CA ASN A 94 -12.98 38.59 15.11
C ASN A 94 -13.98 39.26 14.17
N VAL A 95 -15.24 39.35 14.58
CA VAL A 95 -16.34 39.88 13.76
C VAL A 95 -16.89 41.15 14.42
N PRO A 96 -16.87 42.31 13.73
CA PRO A 96 -17.55 43.50 14.21
C PRO A 96 -19.07 43.34 14.05
N VAL A 97 -19.83 43.70 15.07
CA VAL A 97 -21.30 43.70 15.07
C VAL A 97 -21.80 45.14 15.19
N TYR A 98 -22.54 45.58 14.19
CA TYR A 98 -23.16 46.90 14.13
C TYR A 98 -24.55 46.88 14.78
N ALA A 99 -25.00 48.03 15.27
CA ALA A 99 -26.25 48.18 16.03
C ALA A 99 -27.50 47.71 15.29
N ASP A 100 -27.47 47.71 13.96
CA ASP A 100 -28.61 47.37 13.10
C ASP A 100 -28.72 45.85 12.84
N ALA A 101 -27.73 45.06 13.28
CA ALA A 101 -27.67 43.61 13.06
C ALA A 101 -27.87 42.85 14.37
N SER A 102 -28.70 41.79 14.34
CA SER A 102 -28.87 40.89 15.49
C SER A 102 -27.55 40.13 15.77
N PRO A 103 -26.93 40.30 16.95
CA PRO A 103 -25.67 39.62 17.29
C PRO A 103 -25.76 38.10 17.21
N GLN A 104 -26.94 37.53 17.49
CA GLN A 104 -27.17 36.08 17.40
C GLN A 104 -27.15 35.58 15.96
N LYS A 105 -27.71 36.33 15.00
CA LYS A 105 -27.71 35.94 13.59
C LYS A 105 -26.29 36.02 13.00
N VAL A 106 -25.56 37.09 13.29
CA VAL A 106 -24.16 37.27 12.86
C VAL A 106 -23.28 36.17 13.45
N ARG A 107 -23.43 35.87 14.75
CA ARG A 107 -22.70 34.76 15.39
C ARG A 107 -22.98 33.41 14.73
N LYS A 108 -24.25 33.08 14.46
CA LYS A 108 -24.62 31.80 13.83
C LYS A 108 -24.02 31.66 12.45
N ALA A 109 -24.21 32.66 11.58
CA ALA A 109 -23.68 32.65 10.23
C ALA A 109 -22.15 32.53 10.21
N GLU A 110 -21.46 33.28 11.07
CA GLU A 110 -20.00 33.24 11.15
C GLU A 110 -19.46 31.95 11.78
N MET A 111 -20.18 31.34 12.71
CA MET A 111 -19.86 30.01 13.21
C MET A 111 -20.07 28.93 12.15
N GLU A 112 -21.09 29.05 11.29
CA GLU A 112 -21.29 28.13 10.16
C GLU A 112 -20.14 28.24 9.15
N LEU A 113 -19.72 29.46 8.81
CA LEU A 113 -18.55 29.68 7.96
C LEU A 113 -17.27 29.09 8.56
N LEU A 114 -17.04 29.26 9.87
CA LEU A 114 -15.89 28.66 10.56
C LEU A 114 -15.94 27.13 10.53
N ARG A 115 -17.12 26.52 10.66
CA ARG A 115 -17.32 25.06 10.50
C ARG A 115 -16.98 24.61 9.09
N GLU A 116 -17.45 25.31 8.07
CA GLU A 116 -17.14 24.98 6.67
C GLU A 116 -15.65 25.09 6.39
N GLN A 117 -14.98 26.13 6.91
CA GLN A 117 -13.54 26.32 6.75
C GLN A 117 -12.73 25.23 7.48
N LEU A 118 -13.15 24.83 8.67
CA LEU A 118 -12.54 23.70 9.37
C LEU A 118 -12.75 22.38 8.62
N ALA A 119 -13.96 22.14 8.11
CA ALA A 119 -14.26 20.96 7.31
C ALA A 119 -13.39 20.88 6.05
N LYS A 120 -13.18 22.01 5.35
CA LYS A 120 -12.27 22.09 4.20
C LYS A 120 -10.83 21.75 4.59
N ARG A 121 -10.32 22.26 5.71
CA ARG A 121 -8.96 21.93 6.16
C ARG A 121 -8.80 20.45 6.52
N PHE A 122 -9.82 19.85 7.13
CA PHE A 122 -9.80 18.41 7.37
C PHE A 122 -9.82 17.61 6.07
N ALA A 123 -10.58 18.04 5.06
CA ALA A 123 -10.59 17.41 3.75
C ALA A 123 -9.21 17.52 3.07
N GLU A 124 -8.58 18.69 3.08
CA GLU A 124 -7.22 18.91 2.57
C GLU A 124 -6.21 18.00 3.30
N THR A 125 -6.28 17.93 4.64
CA THR A 125 -5.37 17.09 5.43
C THR A 125 -5.59 15.60 5.14
N GLN A 126 -6.85 15.18 4.92
CA GLN A 126 -7.21 13.82 4.55
C GLN A 126 -6.65 13.46 3.16
N GLU A 127 -6.75 14.37 2.18
CA GLU A 127 -6.18 14.17 0.85
C GLU A 127 -4.64 14.07 0.89
N ASP A 128 -3.99 14.92 1.67
CA ASP A 128 -2.53 14.86 1.85
C ASP A 128 -2.10 13.55 2.51
N LEU A 129 -2.83 13.08 3.52
CA LEU A 129 -2.59 11.80 4.17
C LEU A 129 -2.77 10.63 3.19
N GLN A 130 -3.82 10.66 2.36
CA GLN A 130 -4.03 9.66 1.31
C GLN A 130 -2.89 9.63 0.28
N ARG A 131 -2.41 10.80 -0.16
CA ARG A 131 -1.26 10.88 -1.08
C ARG A 131 0.02 10.33 -0.44
N SER A 132 0.26 10.64 0.83
CA SER A 132 1.40 10.11 1.58
C SER A 132 1.39 8.58 1.63
N VAL A 133 0.21 7.99 1.92
CA VAL A 133 0.05 6.54 1.96
C VAL A 133 0.23 5.90 0.58
N ALA A 134 -0.27 6.54 -0.49
CA ALA A 134 -0.07 6.08 -1.86
C ALA A 134 1.41 6.11 -2.28
N ASP A 135 2.12 7.20 -2.01
CA ASP A 135 3.56 7.33 -2.28
C ASP A 135 4.36 6.24 -1.54
N GLU A 136 3.98 5.94 -0.29
CA GLU A 136 4.65 4.90 0.49
C GLU A 136 4.35 3.49 -0.04
N CYS A 137 3.12 3.22 -0.50
CA CYS A 137 2.78 2.00 -1.22
C CYS A 137 3.67 1.80 -2.45
N GLU A 138 3.82 2.84 -3.29
CA GLU A 138 4.65 2.79 -4.49
C GLU A 138 6.13 2.53 -4.16
N ARG A 139 6.67 3.21 -3.13
CA ARG A 139 8.06 3.00 -2.69
C ARG A 139 8.29 1.58 -2.18
N ILE A 140 7.34 1.01 -1.44
CA ILE A 140 7.46 -0.38 -0.96
C ILE A 140 7.41 -1.34 -2.14
N LEU A 141 6.52 -1.09 -3.11
CA LEU A 141 6.40 -1.91 -4.32
C LEU A 141 7.71 -1.89 -5.13
N GLN A 142 8.28 -0.71 -5.41
CA GLN A 142 9.54 -0.61 -6.16
C GLN A 142 10.70 -1.32 -5.46
N LYS A 143 10.78 -1.24 -4.13
CA LYS A 143 11.82 -1.95 -3.36
C LYS A 143 11.67 -3.47 -3.45
N ILE A 144 10.43 -3.95 -3.45
CA ILE A 144 10.18 -5.39 -3.42
C ILE A 144 10.14 -6.03 -4.81
N GLU A 145 9.85 -5.27 -5.86
CA GLU A 145 9.77 -5.74 -7.24
C GLU A 145 11.03 -6.52 -7.64
N SER A 146 12.21 -5.91 -7.49
CA SER A 146 13.49 -6.59 -7.78
C SER A 146 13.74 -7.86 -6.95
N GLU A 147 13.24 -7.90 -5.72
CA GLU A 147 13.36 -9.08 -4.87
C GLU A 147 12.42 -10.20 -5.32
N LEU A 148 11.18 -9.84 -5.70
CA LEU A 148 10.20 -10.78 -6.21
C LEU A 148 10.61 -11.32 -7.58
N ASP A 149 11.18 -10.49 -8.46
CA ASP A 149 11.73 -10.94 -9.74
C ASP A 149 12.85 -11.97 -9.54
N ALA A 150 13.73 -11.75 -8.56
CA ALA A 150 14.76 -12.72 -8.21
C ALA A 150 14.17 -14.04 -7.70
N VAL A 151 13.08 -13.98 -6.92
CA VAL A 151 12.34 -15.16 -6.45
C VAL A 151 11.68 -15.88 -7.62
N VAL A 152 10.99 -15.17 -8.51
CA VAL A 152 10.36 -15.74 -9.72
C VAL A 152 11.41 -16.44 -10.57
N ASN A 153 12.54 -15.79 -10.87
CA ASN A 153 13.62 -16.38 -11.65
C ASN A 153 14.22 -17.63 -10.98
N GLN A 154 14.34 -17.65 -9.65
CA GLN A 154 14.76 -18.84 -8.92
C GLN A 154 13.74 -19.98 -9.05
N VAL A 155 12.46 -19.70 -8.86
CA VAL A 155 11.37 -20.67 -9.00
C VAL A 155 11.31 -21.22 -10.42
N MET A 156 11.44 -20.36 -11.42
CA MET A 156 11.44 -20.71 -12.83
C MET A 156 12.59 -21.66 -13.20
N ARG A 157 13.81 -21.39 -12.71
CA ARG A 157 14.96 -22.29 -12.90
C ARG A 157 14.70 -23.67 -12.31
N GLU A 158 14.17 -23.73 -11.09
CA GLU A 158 13.85 -24.99 -10.44
C GLU A 158 12.71 -25.74 -11.14
N ALA A 159 11.70 -25.02 -11.62
CA ALA A 159 10.59 -25.58 -12.39
C ALA A 159 11.08 -26.23 -13.69
N ILE A 160 11.97 -25.56 -14.43
CA ILE A 160 12.57 -26.09 -15.65
C ILE A 160 13.42 -27.33 -15.35
N LYS A 161 14.21 -27.34 -14.27
CA LYS A 161 14.99 -28.52 -13.86
C LYS A 161 14.11 -29.72 -13.55
N ILE A 162 12.98 -29.51 -12.85
CA ILE A 162 12.02 -30.58 -12.55
C ILE A 162 11.38 -31.08 -13.84
N LYS A 163 10.95 -30.18 -14.73
CA LYS A 163 10.34 -30.55 -16.01
C LYS A 163 11.30 -31.34 -16.88
N ALA A 164 12.57 -30.94 -16.94
CA ALA A 164 13.62 -31.63 -17.67
C ALA A 164 13.83 -33.07 -17.14
N ARG A 165 13.84 -33.27 -15.81
CA ARG A 165 13.90 -34.62 -15.20
C ARG A 165 12.69 -35.49 -15.51
N GLN A 166 11.51 -34.89 -15.68
CA GLN A 166 10.31 -35.63 -16.11
C GLN A 166 10.40 -36.08 -17.57
N MET A 167 11.23 -35.41 -18.39
CA MET A 167 11.38 -35.69 -19.82
C MET A 167 12.52 -36.67 -20.14
N GLY A 168 13.53 -36.82 -19.26
CA GLY A 168 14.66 -37.73 -19.45
C GLY A 168 15.75 -37.58 -18.40
N GLU A 169 16.87 -38.28 -18.56
CA GLU A 169 18.04 -38.13 -17.69
C GLU A 169 18.84 -36.88 -18.08
N ILE A 170 19.18 -36.05 -17.09
CA ILE A 170 19.95 -34.83 -17.32
C ILE A 170 21.43 -35.17 -17.43
N ARG A 171 22.02 -34.94 -18.61
CA ARG A 171 23.46 -35.11 -18.85
C ARG A 171 24.28 -33.91 -18.43
N GLU A 172 23.84 -32.71 -18.83
CA GLU A 172 24.57 -31.47 -18.56
C GLU A 172 23.59 -30.33 -18.25
N ILE A 173 23.96 -29.50 -17.28
CA ILE A 173 23.30 -28.24 -16.97
C ILE A 173 24.34 -27.14 -17.14
N HIS A 174 24.07 -26.21 -18.06
CA HIS A 174 24.83 -24.97 -18.18
C HIS A 174 23.94 -23.80 -17.78
N GLU A 175 24.45 -22.98 -16.87
CA GLU A 175 23.75 -21.83 -16.31
C GLU A 175 24.64 -20.61 -16.46
N ASP A 176 24.17 -19.61 -17.20
CA ASP A 176 24.81 -18.30 -17.25
C ASP A 176 24.03 -17.33 -16.35
N THR A 177 24.63 -16.98 -15.22
CA THR A 177 24.07 -16.06 -14.22
C THR A 177 23.96 -14.62 -14.70
N THR A 178 24.63 -14.28 -15.81
CA THR A 178 24.70 -12.91 -16.36
C THR A 178 23.58 -12.66 -17.36
N THR A 179 23.28 -13.65 -18.20
CA THR A 179 22.24 -13.57 -19.24
C THR A 179 20.91 -14.19 -18.79
N GLY A 180 20.93 -15.05 -17.76
CA GLY A 180 19.75 -15.81 -17.32
C GLY A 180 19.46 -17.03 -18.19
N GLU A 181 20.35 -17.38 -19.12
CA GLU A 181 20.18 -18.56 -19.98
C GLU A 181 20.44 -19.86 -19.19
N LEU A 182 19.49 -20.78 -19.28
CA LEU A 182 19.57 -22.12 -18.73
C LEU A 182 19.51 -23.14 -19.87
N THR A 183 20.63 -23.80 -20.14
CA THR A 183 20.71 -24.88 -21.12
C THR A 183 20.78 -26.22 -20.41
N ILE A 184 19.79 -27.09 -20.64
CA ILE A 184 19.77 -28.45 -20.10
C ILE A 184 19.87 -29.43 -21.27
N LYS A 185 20.92 -30.25 -21.29
CA LYS A 185 21.03 -31.37 -22.24
C LYS A 185 20.45 -32.63 -21.61
N LEU A 186 19.49 -33.22 -22.32
CA LEU A 186 18.80 -34.44 -21.94
C LEU A 186 19.33 -35.62 -22.76
N GLU A 187 19.42 -36.78 -22.13
CA GLU A 187 19.49 -38.08 -22.79
C GLU A 187 18.08 -38.66 -22.83
N VAL A 188 17.59 -38.96 -24.04
CA VAL A 188 16.27 -39.54 -24.32
C VAL A 188 16.44 -40.91 -24.93
#